data_AF-A0A4Q3AJ70-F1
#
_entry.id   AF-A0A4Q3AJ70-F1
#
_cell.length_a   1.000
_cell.length_b   1.000
_cell.length_c   1.000
_cell.angle_alpha   90.00
_cell.angle_beta   90.00
_cell.angle_gamma   90.00
#
_symmetry.space_group_name_H-M   'P 1'
#
loop_
_entity.id
_entity.type
_entity.pdbx_description
1 polymer ?
#
loop_
_entity_poly.entity_id
_entity_poly.type
_entity_poly.pdbx_seq_one_letter_code
_entity_poly.pdbx_strand_id
1 'polypeptide(L)'
;MNKTEEIRIEREAAWIGDAVLALFARSWVLKERGSMDGEWFTRLTSNGFLSAFGAPTAVEAKIGKIYREQGLEAAFAWMEAEFIPLFRKQMANR
;
A
#
# COMPACT_ATOMS: atom_id res chain seq x y z
N MET A 1 18.35 -17.79 -10.27
CA MET A 1 17.06 -17.58 -10.98
C MET A 1 17.37 -16.80 -12.26
N ASN A 2 16.60 -16.95 -13.33
CA ASN A 2 16.78 -16.14 -14.55
C ASN A 2 16.15 -14.74 -14.30
N LYS A 3 16.76 -13.66 -14.80
CA LYS A 3 16.27 -12.28 -14.68
C LYS A 3 14.79 -12.09 -15.09
N THR A 4 14.31 -12.82 -16.08
CA THR A 4 12.91 -12.82 -16.52
C THR A 4 11.97 -13.39 -15.45
N GLU A 5 12.42 -14.41 -14.73
CA GLU A 5 11.66 -15.06 -13.65
C GLU A 5 11.55 -14.13 -12.44
N GLU A 6 12.63 -13.43 -12.09
CA GLU A 6 12.65 -12.41 -11.03
C GLU A 6 11.64 -11.30 -11.29
N ILE A 7 11.59 -10.80 -12.52
CA ILE A 7 10.62 -9.76 -12.94
C ILE A 7 9.18 -10.28 -12.84
N ARG A 8 8.94 -11.54 -13.21
CA ARG A 8 7.60 -12.14 -13.09
C ARG A 8 7.15 -12.23 -11.64
N ILE A 9 7.99 -12.78 -10.76
CA ILE A 9 7.71 -12.93 -9.33
C ILE A 9 7.43 -11.57 -8.69
N GLU A 10 8.21 -10.55 -9.05
CA GLU A 10 8.00 -9.19 -8.55
C GLU A 10 6.65 -8.61 -8.97
N ARG A 11 6.27 -8.79 -10.25
CA ARG A 11 4.97 -8.32 -10.75
C ARG A 11 3.79 -9.06 -10.12
N GLU A 12 3.91 -10.37 -9.92
CA GLU A 12 2.89 -11.15 -9.21
C GLU A 12 2.74 -10.72 -7.75
N ALA A 13 3.85 -10.41 -7.09
CA ALA A 13 3.82 -9.84 -5.75
C ALA A 13 3.17 -8.46 -5.75
N ALA A 14 3.49 -7.60 -6.71
CA ALA A 14 2.87 -6.27 -6.85
C ALA A 14 1.37 -6.37 -7.08
N TRP A 15 0.93 -7.29 -7.94
CA TRP A 15 -0.50 -7.50 -8.22
C TRP A 15 -1.29 -7.86 -6.96
N ILE A 16 -0.74 -8.74 -6.10
CA ILE A 16 -1.36 -9.07 -4.82
C ILE A 16 -1.26 -7.89 -3.84
N GLY A 17 -0.11 -7.23 -3.82
CA GLY A 17 0.16 -6.06 -2.99
C GLY A 17 -0.81 -4.92 -3.23
N ASP A 18 -1.17 -4.64 -4.49
CA ASP A 18 -2.17 -3.63 -4.85
C ASP A 18 -3.54 -3.96 -4.26
N ALA A 19 -3.99 -5.22 -4.33
CA ALA A 19 -5.24 -5.63 -3.72
C ALA A 19 -5.21 -5.48 -2.18
N VAL A 20 -4.10 -5.83 -1.54
CA VAL A 20 -3.89 -5.68 -0.09
C VAL A 20 -3.84 -4.22 0.32
N LEU A 21 -3.14 -3.37 -0.44
CA LEU A 21 -3.10 -1.92 -0.29
C LEU A 21 -4.50 -1.32 -0.38
N ALA A 22 -5.26 -1.72 -1.39
CA ALA A 22 -6.59 -1.21 -1.62
C ALA A 22 -7.58 -1.64 -0.51
N LEU A 23 -7.39 -2.81 0.09
CA LEU A 23 -8.16 -3.24 1.26
C LEU A 23 -7.78 -2.41 2.49
N PHE A 24 -6.47 -2.29 2.78
CA PHE A 24 -5.97 -1.46 3.87
C PHE A 24 -6.49 -0.03 3.79
N ALA A 25 -6.38 0.61 2.63
CA ALA A 25 -6.81 1.98 2.44
C ALA A 25 -8.31 2.16 2.71
N ARG A 26 -9.16 1.24 2.24
CA ARG A 26 -10.60 1.28 2.54
C ARG A 26 -10.89 1.07 4.02
N SER A 27 -10.27 0.08 4.64
CA SER A 27 -10.44 -0.21 6.07
C SER A 27 -9.99 0.97 6.94
N TRP A 28 -8.85 1.58 6.61
CA TRP A 28 -8.32 2.71 7.35
C TRP A 28 -9.17 3.97 7.15
N VAL A 29 -9.60 4.27 5.93
CA VAL A 29 -10.49 5.41 5.65
C VAL A 29 -11.83 5.27 6.38
N LEU A 30 -12.45 4.09 6.36
CA LEU A 30 -13.70 3.84 7.09
C LEU A 30 -13.52 4.06 8.59
N LYS A 31 -12.41 3.59 9.16
CA LYS A 31 -12.07 3.78 10.58
C LYS A 31 -11.82 5.26 10.92
N GLU A 32 -11.08 5.97 10.08
CA GLU A 32 -10.63 7.34 10.36
C GLU A 32 -11.72 8.39 10.07
N ARG A 33 -12.52 8.20 9.01
CA ARG A 33 -13.52 9.15 8.57
C ARG A 33 -14.93 8.81 9.05
N GLY A 34 -15.17 7.58 9.49
CA GLY A 34 -16.50 7.07 9.82
C GLY A 34 -17.43 6.95 8.61
N SER A 35 -16.92 7.13 7.39
CA SER A 35 -17.68 7.10 6.15
C SER A 35 -16.78 6.72 4.96
N MET A 36 -17.40 6.39 3.83
CA MET A 36 -16.69 6.17 2.58
C MET A 36 -16.16 7.50 2.03
N ASP A 37 -14.85 7.67 2.01
CA ASP A 37 -14.17 8.85 1.47
C ASP A 37 -13.27 8.43 0.29
N GLY A 38 -13.83 8.52 -0.92
CA GLY A 38 -13.15 8.10 -2.15
C GLY A 38 -11.91 8.95 -2.45
N GLU A 39 -11.90 10.21 -2.02
CA GLU A 39 -10.75 11.09 -2.21
C GLU A 39 -9.57 10.64 -1.34
N TRP A 40 -9.80 10.35 -0.07
CA TRP A 40 -8.76 9.85 0.83
C TRP A 40 -8.21 8.50 0.37
N PHE A 41 -9.11 7.61 -0.07
CA PHE A 41 -8.71 6.33 -0.68
C PHE A 41 -7.78 6.57 -1.88
N THR A 42 -8.20 7.35 -2.87
CA THR A 42 -7.42 7.60 -4.08
C THR A 42 -6.07 8.23 -3.76
N ARG A 43 -5.99 9.15 -2.80
CA ARG A 43 -4.72 9.76 -2.40
C ARG A 43 -3.78 8.74 -1.77
N LEU A 44 -4.28 7.93 -0.84
CA LEU A 44 -3.48 6.92 -0.11
C LEU A 44 -2.97 5.80 -1.05
N THR A 45 -3.70 5.49 -2.12
CA THR A 45 -3.29 4.49 -3.12
C THR A 45 -2.69 5.10 -4.39
N SER A 46 -2.44 6.41 -4.43
CA SER A 46 -1.92 7.06 -5.65
C SER A 46 -0.45 6.75 -5.88
N ASN A 47 -0.06 6.59 -7.15
CA ASN A 47 1.37 6.48 -7.51
C ASN A 47 2.19 7.65 -6.99
N GLY A 48 1.62 8.87 -6.95
CA GLY A 48 2.30 10.05 -6.42
C GLY A 48 2.62 9.91 -4.93
N PHE A 49 1.70 9.36 -4.14
CA PHE A 49 1.94 9.06 -2.73
C PHE A 49 2.94 7.91 -2.56
N LEU A 50 2.74 6.78 -3.26
CA LEU A 50 3.63 5.62 -3.17
C LEU A 50 5.07 5.95 -3.60
N SER A 51 5.23 6.88 -4.55
CA SER A 51 6.55 7.37 -5.00
C SER A 51 7.40 7.98 -3.89
N ALA A 52 6.80 8.42 -2.78
CA ALA A 52 7.54 8.89 -1.61
C ALA A 52 8.28 7.76 -0.87
N PHE A 53 7.90 6.50 -1.08
CA PHE A 53 8.46 5.32 -0.44
C PHE A 53 9.31 4.45 -1.39
N GLY A 54 9.30 4.77 -2.69
CA GLY A 54 10.00 4.02 -3.74
C GLY A 54 9.17 3.94 -5.02
N ALA A 55 9.65 3.19 -6.02
CA ALA A 55 8.84 2.95 -7.22
C ALA A 55 7.50 2.29 -6.84
N PRO A 56 6.33 2.77 -7.32
CA PRO A 56 5.02 2.26 -6.88
C PRO A 56 4.90 0.72 -6.96
N THR A 57 5.30 0.14 -8.08
CA THR A 57 5.30 -1.33 -8.28
C THR A 57 6.20 -2.07 -7.28
N ALA A 58 7.32 -1.47 -6.88
CA ALA A 58 8.22 -2.07 -5.88
C ALA A 58 7.61 -2.00 -4.47
N VAL A 59 6.90 -0.91 -4.16
CA VAL A 59 6.17 -0.75 -2.89
C VAL A 59 5.03 -1.77 -2.81
N GLU A 60 4.24 -1.91 -3.87
CA GLU A 60 3.21 -2.94 -3.99
C GLU A 60 3.82 -4.34 -3.86
N ALA A 61 4.93 -4.63 -4.56
CA ALA A 61 5.59 -5.92 -4.46
C ALA A 61 6.06 -6.22 -3.03
N LYS A 62 6.53 -5.21 -2.29
CA LYS A 62 6.89 -5.34 -0.88
C LYS A 62 5.67 -5.70 -0.02
N ILE A 63 4.54 -5.03 -0.22
CA ILE A 63 3.28 -5.35 0.48
C ILE A 63 2.87 -6.79 0.19
N GLY A 64 2.88 -7.20 -1.08
CA GLY A 64 2.53 -8.56 -1.48
C GLY A 64 3.44 -9.63 -0.87
N LYS A 65 4.74 -9.35 -0.74
CA LYS A 65 5.71 -10.25 -0.07
C LYS A 65 5.41 -10.38 1.42
N ILE A 66 5.23 -9.26 2.12
CA ILE A 66 4.88 -9.27 3.56
C ILE A 66 3.59 -10.06 3.78
N TYR A 67 2.56 -9.81 2.96
CA TYR A 67 1.30 -10.54 3.03
C TYR A 67 1.50 -12.06 2.84
N ARG A 68 2.25 -12.48 1.81
CA ARG A 68 2.47 -13.91 1.53
C ARG A 68 3.26 -14.60 2.63
N GLU A 69 4.22 -13.92 3.25
CA GLU A 69 5.13 -14.51 4.24
C GLU A 69 4.57 -14.45 5.67
N GLN A 70 3.82 -13.40 5.99
CA GLN A 70 3.47 -13.05 7.38
C GLN A 70 1.97 -12.80 7.59
N GLY A 71 1.16 -12.83 6.53
CA GLY A 71 -0.29 -12.64 6.59
C GLY A 71 -0.73 -11.18 6.52
N LEU A 72 -2.06 -11.00 6.59
CA LEU A 72 -2.72 -9.72 6.35
C LEU A 72 -2.42 -8.70 7.46
N GLU A 73 -2.43 -9.15 8.72
CA GLU A 73 -2.20 -8.32 9.89
C GLU A 73 -0.80 -7.68 9.86
N ALA A 74 0.21 -8.44 9.46
CA ALA A 74 1.59 -7.93 9.32
C ALA A 74 1.70 -6.88 8.20
N ALA A 75 1.04 -7.11 7.06
CA ALA A 75 0.99 -6.13 5.97
C ALA A 75 0.29 -4.83 6.40
N PHE A 76 -0.80 -4.94 7.15
CA PHE A 76 -1.54 -3.79 7.69
C PHE A 76 -0.71 -3.01 8.70
N ALA A 77 -0.06 -3.70 9.64
CA ALA A 77 0.81 -3.05 10.62
C ALA A 77 1.97 -2.31 9.95
N TRP A 78 2.58 -2.90 8.92
CA TRP A 78 3.64 -2.25 8.15
C TRP A 78 3.12 -1.00 7.42
N MET A 79 1.99 -1.08 6.71
CA MET A 79 1.40 0.10 6.04
C MET A 79 0.96 1.17 7.03
N GLU A 80 0.45 0.79 8.20
CA GLU A 80 0.08 1.75 9.25
C GLU A 80 1.31 2.50 9.79
N ALA A 81 2.43 1.79 10.00
CA ALA A 81 3.67 2.39 10.46
C ALA A 81 4.34 3.30 9.40
N GLU A 82 4.31 2.91 8.12
CA GLU A 82 5.01 3.62 7.05
C GLU A 82 4.16 4.72 6.39
N PHE A 83 2.93 4.41 5.99
CA PHE A 83 2.12 5.30 5.15
C PHE A 83 1.40 6.36 5.97
N ILE A 84 0.82 5.99 7.11
CA ILE A 84 -0.10 6.85 7.84
C ILE A 84 0.57 8.11 8.41
N PRO A 85 1.80 8.08 8.96
CA PRO A 85 2.46 9.29 9.42
C PRO A 85 2.63 10.34 8.32
N LEU A 86 3.09 9.92 7.13
CA LEU A 86 3.25 10.82 5.99
C LEU A 86 1.89 11.30 5.47
N PHE A 87 0.93 10.38 5.33
CA PHE A 87 -0.40 10.70 4.82
C PHE A 87 -1.10 11.75 5.68
N ARG A 88 -1.09 11.59 7.02
CA ARG A 88 -1.64 12.58 7.95
C ARG A 88 -0.98 13.95 7.78
N LYS A 89 0.35 14.00 7.65
CA LYS A 89 1.09 15.25 7.41
C LYS A 89 0.66 15.93 6.11
N GLN A 90 0.46 15.17 5.04
CA GLN A 90 0.01 15.71 3.75
C GLN A 90 -1.44 16.22 3.80
N MET A 91 -2.30 15.56 4.57
CA MET A 91 -3.71 15.97 4.72
C MET A 91 -3.89 17.16 5.67
N ALA A 92 -3.00 17.34 6.66
CA ALA A 92 -3.05 18.46 7.60
C ALA A 92 -2.52 19.78 7.03
N ASN A 93 -1.64 19.73 6.03
CA ASN A 93 -1.09 20.92 5.36
C ASN A 93 -2.02 21.46 4.25
N ARG A 94 -3.32 21.15 4.33
CA ARG A 94 -4.33 21.50 3.33
C ARG A 94 -5.57 22.08 3.97
#